data_AF-A0A7L3L746-F1
#
_entry.id   AF-A0A7L3L746-F1
#
_cell.length_a   1.000
_cell.length_b   1.000
_cell.length_c   1.000
_cell.angle_alpha   90.00
_cell.angle_beta   90.00
_cell.angle_gamma   90.00
#
_symmetry.space_group_name_H-M   'P 1'
#
loop_
_entity.id
_entity.type
_entity.pdbx_description
1 polymer ?
#
loop_
_entity_poly.entity_id
_entity_poly.type
_entity_poly.pdbx_seq_one_letter_code
_entity_poly.pdbx_strand_id
1 'polypeptide(L)'
;RLWEALEIAQLKNMVKSLPGGLDAMVTEGGENFSVGQRQLFCLARAFVRKSSILIMDEATASIDMATENILQKVVMTAFADRTVVTIA
;
A
#
# COMPACT_ATOMS: atom_id res chain seq x y z
N ARG A 1 9.46 -11.53 2.91
CA ARG A 1 9.49 -10.10 3.34
C ARG A 1 8.94 -9.15 2.29
N LEU A 2 9.61 -8.90 1.14
CA LEU A 2 9.06 -7.97 0.13
C LEU A 2 7.79 -8.49 -0.54
N TRP A 3 7.80 -9.72 -1.06
CA TRP A 3 6.61 -10.34 -1.67
C TRP A 3 5.42 -10.48 -0.72
N GLU A 4 5.70 -10.64 0.57
CA GLU A 4 4.70 -10.72 1.64
C GLU A 4 4.10 -9.34 1.92
N ALA A 5 4.92 -8.29 1.99
CA ALA A 5 4.44 -6.92 2.10
C ALA A 5 3.58 -6.51 0.91
N LEU A 6 3.95 -6.95 -0.30
CA LEU A 6 3.16 -6.72 -1.51
C LEU A 6 1.88 -7.56 -1.55
N GLU A 7 1.87 -8.77 -0.98
CA GLU A 7 0.64 -9.56 -0.81
C GLU A 7 -0.34 -8.84 0.11
N ILE A 8 0.16 -8.41 1.26
CA ILE A 8 -0.60 -7.65 2.25
C ILE A 8 -1.18 -6.40 1.61
N ALA A 9 -0.37 -5.62 0.90
CA ALA A 9 -0.84 -4.43 0.20
C ALA A 9 -1.64 -4.71 -1.10
N GLN A 10 -1.98 -5.97 -1.41
CA GLN A 10 -2.69 -6.37 -2.64
C GLN A 10 -1.99 -5.96 -3.96
N LEU A 11 -0.68 -5.68 -3.90
CA LEU A 11 0.14 -5.29 -5.06
C LEU A 11 0.87 -6.46 -5.70
N LYS A 12 0.90 -7.64 -5.08
CA LYS A 12 1.70 -8.78 -5.55
C LYS A 12 1.42 -9.18 -7.00
N ASN A 13 0.14 -9.30 -7.37
CA ASN A 13 -0.24 -9.72 -8.72
C ASN A 13 0.12 -8.64 -9.75
N MET A 14 -0.09 -7.37 -9.41
CA MET A 14 0.30 -6.25 -10.25
C MET A 14 1.82 -6.23 -10.47
N VAL A 15 2.61 -6.31 -9.39
CA VAL A 15 4.08 -6.33 -9.50
C VAL A 15 4.56 -7.56 -10.27
N LYS A 16 3.95 -8.74 -10.09
CA LYS A 16 4.26 -9.94 -10.89
C LYS A 16 3.98 -9.77 -12.38
N SER A 17 2.98 -8.97 -12.75
CA SER A 17 2.65 -8.70 -14.16
C SER A 17 3.59 -7.68 -14.81
N LEU A 18 4.37 -6.92 -14.04
CA LEU A 18 5.32 -5.97 -14.59
C LEU A 18 6.51 -6.70 -15.24
N PRO A 19 7.00 -6.22 -16.40
CA PRO A 19 8.27 -6.66 -16.95
C PRO A 19 9.40 -6.43 -15.93
N GLY A 20 10.05 -7.51 -15.50
CA GLY A 20 11.09 -7.47 -14.46
C GLY A 20 10.59 -7.66 -13.03
N GLY A 21 9.27 -7.71 -12.79
CA GLY A 21 8.72 -8.01 -11.47
C GLY A 21 9.14 -6.99 -10.41
N LEU A 22 9.92 -7.43 -9.42
CA LEU A 22 10.48 -6.54 -8.39
C LEU A 22 11.57 -5.60 -8.94
N ASP A 23 12.20 -5.98 -10.05
CA ASP A 23 13.24 -5.20 -10.73
C ASP A 23 12.64 -4.28 -11.82
N ALA A 24 11.31 -4.17 -11.88
CA ALA A 24 10.62 -3.30 -12.81
C ALA A 24 11.02 -1.83 -12.58
N MET A 25 11.21 -1.10 -13.68
CA MET A 25 11.58 0.31 -13.64
C MET A 25 10.41 1.15 -13.09
N VAL A 26 10.71 1.99 -12.10
CA VAL A 26 9.79 3.00 -11.58
C VAL A 26 10.17 4.34 -12.20
N THR A 27 9.20 5.02 -12.82
CA THR A 27 9.46 6.36 -13.40
C THR A 27 9.64 7.39 -12.30
N GLU A 28 10.15 8.57 -12.66
CA GLU A 28 10.30 9.67 -11.70
C GLU A 28 8.97 9.94 -10.97
N GLY A 29 9.02 10.11 -9.64
CA GLY A 29 7.82 10.29 -8.82
C GLY A 29 6.84 9.09 -8.76
N GLY A 30 7.18 7.96 -9.37
CA GLY A 30 6.29 6.80 -9.51
C GLY A 30 5.07 7.08 -10.38
N GLU A 31 5.21 7.94 -11.39
CA GLU A 31 4.11 8.32 -12.30
C GLU A 31 3.49 7.14 -13.06
N ASN A 32 4.21 6.03 -13.22
CA ASN A 32 3.69 4.81 -13.82
C ASN A 32 2.74 4.02 -12.89
N PHE A 33 2.44 4.53 -11.69
CA PHE A 33 1.47 3.96 -10.75
C PHE A 33 0.36 4.96 -10.43
N SER A 34 -0.85 4.45 -10.22
CA SER A 34 -1.97 5.28 -9.77
C SER A 34 -1.71 5.86 -8.37
N VAL A 35 -2.43 6.92 -8.00
CA VAL A 35 -2.37 7.49 -6.65
C VAL A 35 -2.66 6.42 -5.58
N GLY A 36 -3.72 5.62 -5.78
CA GLY A 36 -4.05 4.51 -4.88
C GLY A 36 -2.97 3.43 -4.80
N GLN A 37 -2.34 3.06 -5.92
CA GLN A 37 -1.22 2.12 -5.90
C GLN A 37 -0.02 2.67 -5.12
N ARG A 38 0.29 3.96 -5.26
CA ARG A 38 1.36 4.61 -4.48
C ARG A 38 1.06 4.60 -2.98
N GLN A 39 -0.20 4.76 -2.57
CA GLN A 39 -0.60 4.59 -1.17
C GLN A 39 -0.44 3.16 -0.68
N LEU A 40 -0.83 2.16 -1.48
CA LEU A 40 -0.59 0.75 -1.16
C LEU A 40 0.91 0.44 -1.02
N PHE A 41 1.77 1.05 -1.84
CA PHE A 41 3.23 0.94 -1.68
C PHE A 41 3.70 1.57 -0.36
N CYS A 42 3.12 2.70 0.08
CA CYS A 42 3.38 3.28 1.40
C CYS A 42 3.00 2.31 2.53
N LEU A 43 1.86 1.62 2.40
CA LEU A 43 1.43 0.61 3.36
C LEU A 43 2.39 -0.59 3.41
N ALA A 44 2.79 -1.11 2.24
CA ALA A 44 3.79 -2.17 2.14
C ALA A 44 5.12 -1.75 2.81
N ARG A 45 5.54 -0.49 2.62
CA ARG A 45 6.74 0.06 3.26
C ARG A 45 6.60 0.11 4.79
N ALA A 46 5.46 0.56 5.31
CA ALA A 46 5.18 0.59 6.75
C ALA A 46 5.19 -0.81 7.37
N PHE A 47 4.68 -1.81 6.64
CA PHE A 47 4.74 -3.21 7.05
C PHE A 47 6.18 -3.71 7.14
N VAL A 48 6.99 -3.52 6.09
CA VAL A 48 8.41 -3.94 6.07
C VAL A 48 9.22 -3.25 7.18
N ARG A 49 8.95 -1.97 7.44
CA ARG A 49 9.61 -1.20 8.50
C ARG A 49 9.21 -1.60 9.90
N LYS A 50 8.16 -2.41 10.07
CA LYS A 50 7.57 -2.75 11.37
C LYS A 50 7.18 -1.51 12.20
N SER A 51 6.64 -0.48 11.53
CA SER A 51 6.20 0.75 12.20
C SER A 51 5.18 0.44 13.31
N SER A 52 5.43 0.92 14.54
CA SER A 52 4.53 0.73 15.69
C SER A 52 3.29 1.60 15.63
N ILE A 53 3.38 2.75 14.95
CA ILE A 53 2.30 3.71 14.75
C ILE A 53 2.19 3.97 13.25
N LEU A 54 0.97 3.83 12.70
CA LEU A 54 0.63 4.16 11.34
C LEU A 54 -0.31 5.38 11.34
N ILE A 55 0.11 6.45 10.67
CA ILE A 55 -0.73 7.64 10.46
C ILE A 55 -1.20 7.63 9.01
N MET A 56 -2.51 7.66 8.80
CA MET A 56 -3.15 7.73 7.50
C MET A 56 -3.90 9.05 7.38
N ASP A 57 -3.59 9.79 6.32
CA ASP A 57 -4.28 11.03 5.98
C ASP A 57 -5.13 10.76 4.73
N GLU A 58 -6.44 10.69 4.93
CA GLU A 58 -7.44 10.23 3.96
C GLU A 58 -8.24 11.45 3.46
N ALA A 59 -7.56 12.33 2.70
CA ALA A 59 -8.24 13.40 1.97
C ALA A 59 -9.08 12.77 0.83
N THR A 60 -10.35 12.50 1.12
CA THR A 60 -11.38 11.70 0.42
C THR A 60 -11.72 12.08 -1.04
N ALA A 61 -10.85 12.76 -1.78
CA ALA A 61 -11.18 13.33 -3.09
C ALA A 61 -10.79 12.47 -4.31
N SER A 62 -10.02 11.37 -4.18
CA SER A 62 -9.39 10.75 -5.36
C SER A 62 -9.19 9.24 -5.37
N ILE A 63 -9.74 8.49 -4.40
CA ILE A 63 -9.63 7.02 -4.34
C ILE A 63 -10.99 6.40 -4.67
N ASP A 64 -10.98 5.33 -5.45
CA ASP A 64 -12.17 4.53 -5.74
C ASP A 64 -12.59 3.71 -4.51
N MET A 65 -13.90 3.59 -4.26
CA MET A 65 -14.43 2.86 -3.09
C MET A 65 -13.93 1.41 -2.97
N ALA A 66 -13.54 0.77 -4.08
CA ALA A 66 -13.00 -0.59 -4.04
C ALA A 66 -11.60 -0.62 -3.41
N THR A 67 -10.71 0.30 -3.82
CA THR A 67 -9.39 0.48 -3.21
C THR A 67 -9.47 0.89 -1.74
N GLU A 68 -10.42 1.75 -1.36
CA GLU A 68 -10.64 2.16 0.03
C GLU A 68 -10.94 0.96 0.94
N ASN A 69 -11.89 0.11 0.51
CA ASN A 69 -12.29 -1.08 1.25
C ASN A 69 -11.15 -2.10 1.39
N ILE A 70 -10.30 -2.19 0.35
CA ILE A 70 -9.10 -3.01 0.40
C ILE A 70 -8.13 -2.44 1.44
N LEU A 71 -7.84 -1.13 1.38
CA LEU A 71 -6.94 -0.46 2.29
C LEU A 71 -7.34 -0.68 3.76
N GLN A 72 -8.61 -0.47 4.09
CA GLN A 72 -9.12 -0.72 5.44
C GLN A 72 -8.93 -2.17 5.88
N LYS A 73 -9.25 -3.15 5.03
CA LYS A 73 -9.06 -4.58 5.37
C LYS A 73 -7.60 -4.91 5.63
N VAL A 74 -6.69 -4.35 4.82
CA VAL A 74 -5.25 -4.57 4.98
C VAL A 74 -4.75 -3.94 6.28
N VAL A 75 -5.19 -2.73 6.59
CA VAL A 75 -4.84 -2.04 7.83
C VAL A 75 -5.33 -2.85 9.05
N MET A 76 -6.59 -3.27 9.05
CA MET A 76 -7.17 -4.06 10.15
C MET A 76 -6.49 -5.40 10.37
N THR A 77 -5.93 -6.02 9.34
CA THR A 77 -5.28 -7.35 9.44
C THR A 77 -3.78 -7.25 9.68
N ALA A 78 -3.07 -6.43 8.90
CA ALA A 78 -1.62 -6.35 8.95
C ALA A 78 -1.07 -5.46 10.08
N PHE A 79 -1.93 -4.63 10.66
CA PHE A 79 -1.60 -3.74 11.77
C PHE A 79 -2.48 -3.99 13.00
N ALA A 80 -3.07 -5.19 13.12
CA ALA A 80 -3.95 -5.56 14.24
C ALA A 80 -3.29 -5.41 15.62
N ASP A 81 -1.97 -5.56 15.70
CA ASP A 81 -1.14 -5.43 16.90
C ASP A 81 -0.51 -4.04 17.06
N ARG A 82 -0.92 -3.05 16.27
CA ARG A 82 -0.29 -1.74 16.14
C ARG A 82 -1.30 -0.61 16.27
N THR A 83 -0.81 0.60 16.56
CA THR A 83 -1.65 1.78 16.64
C THR A 83 -1.84 2.39 15.26
N VAL A 84 -3.09 2.58 14.85
CA VAL A 84 -3.45 3.27 13.60
C VAL A 84 -4.22 4.54 13.93
N VAL A 85 -3.80 5.66 13.36
CA VAL A 85 -4.48 6.95 13.46
C VAL A 85 -4.86 7.37 12.06
N THR A 86 -6.15 7.47 11.78
CA THR A 86 -6.67 7.92 10.48
C THR A 86 -7.32 9.29 10.63
N ILE A 87 -6.99 10.19 9.72
CA ILE A 87 -7.62 11.51 9.56
C ILE A 87 -8.53 11.39 8.32
N ALA A 88 -9.84 11.58 8.51
CA ALA A 88 -10.87 11.46 7.48
C ALA A 88 -11.84 12.65 7.54
#